data_AF-A0A165VKZ4-F1
#
_entry.id   AF-A0A165VKZ4-F1
#
_cell.length_a   1.000
_cell.length_b   1.000
_cell.length_c   1.000
_cell.angle_alpha   90.00
_cell.angle_beta   90.00
_cell.angle_gamma   90.00
#
_symmetry.space_group_name_H-M   'P 1'
#
loop_
_entity.id
_entity.type
_entity.pdbx_description
1 polymer ?
#
loop_
_entity_poly.entity_id
_entity_poly.type
_entity_poly.pdbx_seq_one_letter_code
_entity_poly.pdbx_strand_id
1 'polypeptide(L)'
;MFSSSALRTNPRTEFDILKASHRFLRDDAEGSNDKQLSWEQQIAKKYYDNLYREFAVCNLKHYKSGNFALRWRTEEEVLSGAGETTCGNIRCHHHDRADNDVQLKTLEVPFSYEEAGEYKSCLVKLVLCARCTKKLMWKWEKEREKLARDEDLKGAEGGGDRMTGQEPALRAPEQGKSAVEKKAMDERHRKAGERGERKSEAVGHSHRSRSRSPRARRSGAYDRRRSRS
;
A
#
# COMPACT_ATOMS: atom_id res chain seq x y z
N MET A 1 12.40 -23.56 -52.42
CA MET A 1 12.78 -23.83 -51.01
C MET A 1 11.81 -23.07 -50.12
N PHE A 2 10.72 -23.71 -49.69
CA PHE A 2 9.74 -23.08 -48.81
C PHE A 2 10.20 -23.26 -47.36
N SER A 3 10.83 -22.24 -46.81
CA SER A 3 11.11 -22.16 -45.37
C SER A 3 9.81 -21.75 -44.66
N SER A 4 8.96 -22.72 -44.35
CA SER A 4 7.83 -22.50 -43.45
C SER A 4 8.35 -22.30 -42.04
N SER A 5 8.59 -21.04 -41.66
CA SER A 5 8.66 -20.64 -40.25
C SER A 5 7.29 -20.88 -39.63
N ALA A 6 7.10 -22.07 -39.06
CA ALA A 6 5.99 -22.33 -38.15
C ALA A 6 6.12 -21.35 -36.98
N LEU A 7 5.26 -20.33 -36.98
CA LEU A 7 5.05 -19.48 -35.81
C LEU A 7 4.69 -20.43 -34.66
N ARG A 8 5.61 -20.60 -33.71
CA ARG A 8 5.33 -21.29 -32.46
C ARG A 8 4.29 -20.43 -31.74
N THR A 9 3.02 -20.74 -31.93
CA THR A 9 1.97 -20.23 -31.05
C THR A 9 2.27 -20.83 -29.69
N ASN A 10 2.90 -20.07 -28.81
CA ASN A 10 3.13 -20.52 -27.45
C ASN A 10 1.75 -20.81 -26.84
N PRO A 11 1.40 -22.09 -26.55
CA PRO A 11 0.08 -22.40 -26.05
C PRO A 11 -0.10 -21.65 -24.72
N ARG A 12 -1.20 -20.89 -24.61
CA ARG A 12 -1.51 -20.12 -23.40
C ARG A 12 -1.63 -21.11 -22.24
N THR A 13 -0.77 -20.97 -21.24
CA THR A 13 -0.76 -21.89 -20.10
C THR A 13 -1.90 -21.58 -19.14
N GLU A 14 -2.27 -22.52 -18.29
CA GLU A 14 -3.23 -22.29 -17.21
C GLU A 14 -2.78 -21.13 -16.30
N PHE A 15 -1.47 -21.02 -16.06
CA PHE A 15 -0.89 -19.89 -15.32
C PHE A 15 -1.13 -18.55 -16.03
N ASP A 16 -1.02 -18.50 -17.36
CA ASP A 16 -1.30 -17.29 -18.14
C ASP A 16 -2.78 -16.90 -18.09
N ILE A 17 -3.67 -17.89 -18.09
CA ILE A 17 -5.11 -17.72 -17.95
C ILE A 17 -5.44 -17.15 -16.57
N LEU A 18 -4.87 -17.74 -15.53
CA LEU A 18 -5.01 -17.27 -14.15
C LEU A 18 -4.52 -15.84 -14.01
N LYS A 19 -3.32 -15.54 -14.52
CA LYS A 19 -2.76 -14.19 -14.45
C LYS A 19 -3.61 -13.15 -15.17
N ALA A 20 -4.25 -13.52 -16.28
CA ALA A 20 -5.12 -12.62 -17.03
C ALA A 20 -6.50 -12.41 -16.36
N SER A 21 -7.06 -13.47 -15.75
CA SER A 21 -8.42 -13.48 -15.19
C SER A 21 -8.48 -13.35 -13.66
N HIS A 22 -7.33 -13.18 -13.00
CA HIS A 22 -7.23 -13.04 -11.55
C HIS A 22 -7.88 -11.73 -11.08
N ARG A 23 -8.66 -11.81 -10.01
CA ARG A 23 -9.19 -10.67 -9.26
C ARG A 23 -8.83 -10.83 -7.79
N PHE A 24 -8.40 -9.75 -7.16
CA PHE A 24 -8.01 -9.73 -5.75
C PHE A 24 -9.20 -10.00 -4.83
N LEU A 25 -10.36 -9.41 -5.14
CA LEU A 25 -11.64 -9.77 -4.53
C LEU A 25 -12.66 -10.09 -5.64
N ARG A 26 -13.34 -11.22 -5.48
CA ARG A 26 -14.57 -11.55 -6.19
C ARG A 26 -15.69 -11.31 -5.19
N ASP A 27 -16.67 -10.49 -5.55
CA ASP A 27 -17.85 -10.28 -4.71
C ASP A 27 -18.63 -11.60 -4.62
N ASP A 28 -18.75 -12.14 -3.40
CA ASP A 28 -19.59 -13.32 -3.14
C ASP A 28 -21.09 -13.00 -3.40
N ALA A 29 -21.45 -11.71 -3.37
CA ALA A 29 -22.81 -11.20 -3.61
C ALA A 29 -23.15 -11.03 -5.11
N GLU A 30 -22.15 -10.78 -5.96
CA GLU A 30 -22.31 -10.97 -7.40
C GLU A 30 -22.13 -12.46 -7.70
N GLY A 31 -23.17 -13.22 -7.35
CA GLY A 31 -23.44 -14.54 -7.90
C GLY A 31 -23.64 -14.43 -9.41
N SER A 32 -22.57 -14.12 -10.14
CA SER A 32 -22.42 -14.49 -11.54
C SER A 32 -22.63 -15.99 -11.56
N ASN A 33 -23.83 -16.40 -11.94
CA ASN A 33 -24.23 -17.77 -12.15
C ASN A 33 -23.03 -18.48 -12.79
N ASP A 34 -22.43 -19.48 -12.14
CA ASP A 34 -21.16 -20.09 -12.58
C ASP A 34 -21.22 -20.52 -14.07
N LYS A 35 -22.43 -20.74 -14.58
CA LYS A 35 -22.76 -21.06 -15.98
C LYS A 35 -22.59 -19.92 -16.99
N GLN A 36 -22.50 -18.66 -16.56
CA GLN A 36 -22.29 -17.48 -17.41
C GLN A 36 -20.81 -17.06 -17.48
N LEU A 37 -19.97 -17.57 -16.59
CA LEU A 37 -18.54 -17.28 -16.61
C LEU A 37 -17.85 -18.03 -17.76
N SER A 38 -16.87 -17.38 -18.38
CA SER A 38 -15.99 -18.08 -19.33
C SER A 38 -15.22 -19.19 -18.62
N TRP A 39 -14.78 -20.21 -19.35
CA TRP A 39 -13.97 -21.29 -18.78
C TRP A 39 -12.70 -20.75 -18.06
N GLU A 40 -12.06 -19.73 -18.64
CA GLU A 40 -10.92 -19.03 -18.03
C GLU A 40 -11.27 -18.39 -16.67
N GLN A 41 -12.46 -17.80 -16.57
CA GLN A 41 -12.96 -17.19 -15.34
C GLN A 41 -13.39 -18.24 -14.31
N GLN A 42 -13.95 -19.38 -14.75
CA GLN A 42 -14.30 -20.50 -13.88
C GLN A 42 -13.05 -21.11 -13.23
N ILE A 43 -11.97 -21.29 -14.00
CA ILE A 43 -10.68 -21.72 -13.43
C ILE A 43 -10.21 -20.71 -12.39
N ALA A 44 -10.13 -19.42 -12.74
CA ALA A 44 -9.67 -18.39 -11.82
C ALA A 44 -10.56 -18.25 -10.57
N LYS A 45 -11.86 -18.53 -10.67
CA LYS A 45 -12.78 -18.61 -9.52
C LYS A 45 -12.46 -19.83 -8.65
N LYS A 46 -12.33 -21.02 -9.23
CA LYS A 46 -11.96 -22.24 -8.49
C LYS A 46 -10.65 -22.08 -7.71
N TYR A 47 -9.65 -21.44 -8.30
CA TYR A 47 -8.42 -21.11 -7.58
C TYR A 47 -8.65 -20.13 -6.43
N TYR A 48 -9.47 -19.10 -6.64
CA TYR A 48 -9.79 -18.10 -5.62
C TYR A 48 -10.59 -18.68 -4.43
N ASP A 49 -11.49 -19.62 -4.70
CA ASP A 49 -12.32 -20.32 -3.70
C ASP A 49 -11.45 -21.23 -2.80
N ASN A 50 -10.33 -21.73 -3.32
CA ASN A 50 -9.36 -22.53 -2.55
C ASN A 50 -8.38 -21.69 -1.71
N LEU A 51 -8.37 -20.36 -1.85
CA LEU A 51 -7.46 -19.49 -1.10
C LEU A 51 -8.00 -19.19 0.31
N TYR A 52 -7.20 -19.50 1.32
CA TYR A 52 -7.46 -19.10 2.72
C TYR A 52 -7.12 -17.61 2.93
N ARG A 53 -8.12 -16.75 2.80
CA ARG A 53 -7.99 -15.28 2.81
C ARG A 53 -8.63 -14.59 4.03
N GLU A 54 -8.91 -15.34 5.10
CA GLU A 54 -9.49 -14.74 6.31
C GLU A 54 -8.47 -13.86 7.03
N PHE A 55 -7.26 -14.38 7.27
CA PHE A 55 -6.18 -13.68 7.97
C PHE A 55 -4.98 -13.49 7.05
N ALA A 56 -4.41 -12.28 7.09
CA ALA A 56 -3.13 -11.97 6.44
C ALA A 56 -1.99 -11.95 7.46
N VAL A 57 -0.76 -12.00 6.95
CA VAL A 57 0.45 -11.74 7.73
C VAL A 57 1.08 -10.42 7.30
N CYS A 58 1.78 -9.79 8.22
CA CYS A 58 2.37 -8.48 8.03
C CYS A 58 3.87 -8.45 8.33
N ASN A 59 4.55 -7.45 7.78
CA ASN A 59 5.92 -7.14 8.08
C ASN A 59 6.05 -5.72 8.62
N LEU A 60 6.24 -5.61 9.94
CA LEU A 60 6.33 -4.34 10.64
C LEU A 60 7.76 -3.79 10.75
N LYS A 61 8.69 -4.13 9.83
CA LYS A 61 10.09 -3.61 9.89
C LYS A 61 10.17 -2.09 9.90
N HIS A 62 9.37 -1.46 9.04
CA HIS A 62 9.43 -0.04 8.72
C HIS A 62 8.29 0.74 9.38
N TYR A 63 7.72 0.20 10.46
CA TYR A 63 6.57 0.80 11.14
C TYR A 63 6.83 2.26 11.60
N LYS A 64 8.09 2.59 11.95
CA LYS A 64 8.48 3.95 12.34
C LYS A 64 8.38 4.97 11.21
N SER A 65 8.53 4.54 9.95
CA SER A 65 8.30 5.40 8.77
C SER A 65 6.85 5.36 8.30
N GLY A 66 5.96 4.65 9.02
CA GLY A 66 4.57 4.48 8.64
C GLY A 66 4.33 3.45 7.54
N ASN A 67 5.36 2.68 7.17
CA ASN A 67 5.27 1.69 6.11
C ASN A 67 5.28 0.28 6.69
N PHE A 68 4.39 -0.56 6.20
CA PHE A 68 4.37 -2.00 6.47
C PHE A 68 3.87 -2.73 5.23
N ALA A 69 4.22 -4.01 5.12
CA ALA A 69 3.79 -4.86 4.04
C ALA A 69 2.81 -5.91 4.55
N LEU A 70 1.86 -6.30 3.71
CA LEU A 70 0.90 -7.37 3.96
C LEU A 70 1.05 -8.43 2.86
N ARG A 71 0.76 -9.68 3.20
CA ARG A 71 0.51 -10.75 2.24
C ARG A 71 -0.45 -11.76 2.82
N TRP A 72 -1.13 -12.50 1.94
CA TRP A 72 -1.86 -13.70 2.35
C TRP A 72 -0.91 -14.74 2.90
N ARG A 73 -1.45 -15.61 3.77
CA ARG A 73 -0.73 -16.74 4.32
C ARG A 73 -0.40 -17.76 3.24
N THR A 74 0.74 -18.42 3.41
CA THR A 74 1.12 -19.60 2.64
C THR A 74 0.43 -20.84 3.20
N GLU A 75 0.40 -21.93 2.45
CA GLU A 75 -0.18 -23.20 2.89
C GLU A 75 0.44 -23.68 4.23
N GLU A 76 1.77 -23.62 4.35
CA GLU A 76 2.49 -23.99 5.58
C GLU A 76 2.06 -23.14 6.78
N GLU A 77 1.87 -21.83 6.59
CA GLU A 77 1.39 -20.92 7.63
C GLU A 77 -0.06 -21.17 8.01
N VAL A 78 -0.92 -21.52 7.04
CA VAL A 78 -2.31 -21.89 7.30
C VAL A 78 -2.38 -23.18 8.11
N LEU A 79 -1.64 -24.22 7.70
CA LEU A 79 -1.62 -25.51 8.37
C LEU A 79 -1.05 -25.44 9.79
N SER A 80 -0.05 -24.58 10.01
CA SER A 80 0.54 -24.35 11.35
C SER A 80 -0.28 -23.40 12.23
N GLY A 81 -1.28 -22.70 11.67
CA GLY A 81 -2.06 -21.67 12.38
C GLY A 81 -1.31 -20.34 12.54
N ALA A 82 -0.16 -20.17 11.88
CA ALA A 82 0.62 -18.95 11.96
C ALA A 82 -0.18 -17.73 11.50
N GLY A 83 -0.17 -16.67 12.30
CA GLY A 83 -0.93 -15.44 12.03
C GLY A 83 -2.44 -15.51 12.27
N GLU A 84 -2.93 -16.62 12.83
CA GLU A 84 -4.30 -16.79 13.32
C GLU A 84 -4.30 -17.13 14.81
N THR A 85 -3.62 -18.20 15.21
CA THR A 85 -3.39 -18.57 16.62
C THR A 85 -2.08 -18.01 17.16
N THR A 86 -1.30 -17.36 16.30
CA THR A 86 -0.02 -16.73 16.64
C THR A 86 0.04 -15.30 16.13
N CYS A 87 1.10 -14.56 16.46
CA CYS A 87 1.24 -13.19 15.99
C CYS A 87 1.55 -13.16 14.48
N GLY A 88 0.70 -12.51 13.69
CA GLY A 88 0.83 -12.37 12.23
C GLY A 88 1.96 -11.46 11.74
N ASN A 89 2.78 -10.89 12.63
CA ASN A 89 3.99 -10.17 12.22
C ASN A 89 5.13 -11.16 12.04
N ILE A 90 5.59 -11.35 10.80
CA ILE A 90 6.62 -12.35 10.44
C ILE A 90 7.99 -12.12 11.09
N ARG A 91 8.19 -10.97 11.74
CA ARG A 91 9.41 -10.64 12.51
C ARG A 91 9.19 -10.68 14.02
N CYS A 92 8.09 -11.23 14.48
CA CYS A 92 7.80 -11.41 15.90
C CYS A 92 8.33 -12.76 16.39
N HIS A 93 8.79 -12.83 17.64
CA HIS A 93 9.19 -14.10 18.26
C HIS A 93 8.01 -15.07 18.47
N HIS A 94 6.78 -14.54 18.52
CA HIS A 94 5.55 -15.32 18.66
C HIS A 94 4.88 -15.60 17.30
N HIS A 95 5.63 -15.58 16.20
CA HIS A 95 5.08 -15.89 14.88
C HIS A 95 5.02 -17.40 14.65
N ASP A 96 6.14 -18.09 14.85
CA ASP A 96 6.27 -19.54 14.64
C ASP A 96 5.96 -20.36 15.91
N ARG A 97 5.64 -19.68 17.01
CA ARG A 97 5.42 -20.29 18.32
C ARG A 97 4.08 -19.85 18.87
N ALA A 98 3.18 -20.81 19.03
CA ALA A 98 1.97 -20.62 19.80
C ALA A 98 2.35 -20.47 21.28
N ASP A 99 2.05 -19.31 21.83
CA ASP A 99 2.25 -19.01 23.24
C ASP A 99 0.88 -18.64 23.82
N ASN A 100 0.32 -19.55 24.61
CA ASN A 100 -1.04 -19.41 25.16
C ASN A 100 -1.16 -18.26 26.16
N ASP A 101 -0.03 -17.76 26.69
CA ASP A 101 -0.02 -16.66 27.65
C ASP A 101 0.00 -15.28 26.95
N VAL A 102 0.18 -15.27 25.61
CA VAL A 102 0.22 -14.02 24.84
C VAL A 102 -1.17 -13.64 24.38
N GLN A 103 -1.68 -12.52 24.91
CA GLN A 103 -2.92 -11.94 24.42
C GLN A 103 -2.76 -11.43 22.97
N LEU A 104 -3.47 -12.10 22.07
CA LEU A 104 -3.60 -11.74 20.66
C LEU A 104 -4.84 -10.86 20.44
N LYS A 105 -4.74 -9.94 19.48
CA LYS A 105 -5.84 -9.06 19.05
C LYS A 105 -6.04 -9.19 17.55
N THR A 106 -7.27 -9.45 17.16
CA THR A 106 -7.70 -9.37 15.77
C THR A 106 -8.02 -7.92 15.42
N LEU A 107 -7.41 -7.42 14.35
CA LEU A 107 -7.53 -6.05 13.87
C LEU A 107 -7.88 -6.07 12.39
N GLU A 108 -8.79 -5.19 11.99
CA GLU A 108 -9.10 -4.94 10.59
C GLU A 108 -8.32 -3.72 10.12
N VAL A 109 -7.50 -3.91 9.10
CA VAL A 109 -6.64 -2.86 8.55
C VAL A 109 -7.15 -2.47 7.17
N PRO A 110 -7.37 -1.17 6.89
CA PRO A 110 -7.74 -0.72 5.57
C PRO A 110 -6.58 -0.95 4.60
N PHE A 111 -6.89 -1.64 3.50
CA PHE A 111 -5.97 -1.92 2.41
C PHE A 111 -6.54 -1.35 1.11
N SER A 112 -5.80 -0.46 0.46
CA SER A 112 -6.16 0.11 -0.83
C SER A 112 -5.29 -0.50 -1.91
N TYR A 113 -5.88 -0.86 -3.05
CA TYR A 113 -5.19 -1.46 -4.19
C TYR A 113 -5.78 -0.94 -5.50
N GLU A 114 -5.01 -1.07 -6.57
CA GLU A 114 -5.44 -0.75 -7.93
C GLU A 114 -5.65 -2.05 -8.70
N GLU A 115 -6.82 -2.22 -9.30
CA GLU A 115 -7.15 -3.38 -10.13
C GLU A 115 -7.88 -2.90 -11.39
N ALA A 116 -7.40 -3.30 -12.56
CA ALA A 116 -7.96 -2.89 -13.85
C ALA A 116 -8.08 -1.36 -14.04
N GLY A 117 -7.21 -0.57 -13.41
CA GLY A 117 -7.21 0.90 -13.48
C GLY A 117 -8.18 1.56 -12.49
N GLU A 118 -8.87 0.79 -11.65
CA GLU A 118 -9.76 1.29 -10.60
C GLU A 118 -9.12 1.16 -9.22
N TYR A 119 -9.26 2.20 -8.40
CA TYR A 119 -8.86 2.17 -7.00
C TYR A 119 -9.95 1.50 -6.17
N LYS A 120 -9.58 0.41 -5.52
CA LYS A 120 -10.44 -0.35 -4.63
C LYS A 120 -9.87 -0.33 -3.21
N SER A 121 -10.73 -0.56 -2.23
CA SER A 121 -10.33 -0.67 -0.83
C SER A 121 -11.08 -1.80 -0.15
N CYS A 122 -10.40 -2.50 0.76
CA CYS A 122 -11.00 -3.54 1.57
C CYS A 122 -10.40 -3.54 2.98
N LEU A 123 -11.07 -4.23 3.89
CA LEU A 123 -10.57 -4.48 5.23
C LEU A 123 -9.89 -5.85 5.25
N VAL A 124 -8.64 -5.90 5.72
CA VAL A 124 -7.87 -7.14 5.86
C VAL A 124 -7.70 -7.43 7.34
N LYS A 125 -8.03 -8.65 7.78
CA LYS A 125 -7.87 -9.05 9.18
C LYS A 125 -6.42 -9.48 9.46
N LEU A 126 -5.89 -9.01 10.59
CA LEU A 126 -4.59 -9.37 11.15
C LEU A 126 -4.74 -9.77 12.60
N VAL A 127 -4.07 -10.84 13.02
CA VAL A 127 -3.94 -11.18 14.44
C VAL A 127 -2.57 -10.73 14.93
N LEU A 128 -2.50 -9.89 15.95
CA LEU A 128 -1.24 -9.34 16.47
C LEU A 128 -1.19 -9.38 18.00
N CYS A 129 0.00 -9.65 18.55
CA CYS A 129 0.25 -9.46 19.98
C CYS A 129 0.30 -7.97 20.35
N ALA A 130 0.14 -7.65 21.63
CA ALA A 130 0.13 -6.27 22.13
C ALA A 130 1.34 -5.41 21.68
N ARG A 131 2.54 -6.00 21.60
CA ARG A 131 3.74 -5.30 21.11
C ARG A 131 3.63 -4.92 19.62
N CYS A 132 3.10 -5.82 18.80
CA CYS A 132 2.96 -5.60 17.37
C CYS A 132 1.78 -4.67 17.05
N THR A 133 0.69 -4.73 17.84
CA THR A 133 -0.41 -3.75 17.76
C THR A 133 0.09 -2.33 17.97
N LYS A 134 0.91 -2.09 19.01
CA LYS A 134 1.53 -0.77 19.25
C LYS A 134 2.42 -0.32 18.08
N LYS A 135 3.17 -1.24 17.45
CA LYS A 135 3.97 -0.93 16.26
C LYS A 135 3.09 -0.52 15.08
N LEU A 136 1.97 -1.22 14.85
CA LEU A 136 1.03 -0.89 13.78
C LEU A 136 0.43 0.51 13.98
N MET A 137 0.02 0.84 15.21
CA MET A 137 -0.61 2.12 15.55
C MET A 137 0.37 3.29 15.70
N TRP A 138 1.68 3.02 15.73
CA TRP A 138 2.74 4.00 15.99
C TRP A 138 2.62 5.29 15.17
N LYS A 139 2.34 5.19 13.86
CA LYS A 139 2.26 6.36 13.00
C LYS A 139 1.04 7.21 13.35
N TRP A 140 -0.13 6.59 13.48
CA TRP A 140 -1.38 7.28 13.79
C TRP A 140 -1.33 7.94 15.16
N GLU A 141 -0.77 7.26 16.18
CA GLU A 141 -0.58 7.85 17.51
C GLU A 141 0.34 9.08 17.44
N LYS A 142 1.47 8.97 16.73
CA LYS A 142 2.43 10.07 16.59
C LYS A 142 1.88 11.25 15.80
N GLU A 143 1.05 11.01 14.78
CA GLU A 143 0.36 12.07 14.05
C GLU A 143 -0.68 12.77 14.93
N ARG A 144 -1.43 12.00 15.73
CA ARG A 144 -2.42 12.53 16.67
C ARG A 144 -1.78 13.39 17.77
N GLU A 145 -0.65 12.96 18.34
CA GLU A 145 0.08 13.74 19.35
C GLU A 145 0.61 15.06 18.80
N LYS A 146 1.09 15.07 17.55
CA LYS A 146 1.54 16.31 16.90
C LYS A 146 0.39 17.29 16.70
N LEU A 147 -0.76 16.80 16.21
CA LEU A 147 -1.94 17.63 16.02
C LEU A 147 -2.42 18.25 17.33
N ALA A 148 -2.48 17.46 18.41
CA ALA A 148 -2.87 17.97 19.73
C ALA A 148 -1.92 19.07 20.23
N ARG A 149 -0.60 18.88 20.07
CA ARG A 149 0.38 19.91 20.44
C ARG A 149 0.21 21.19 19.62
N ASP A 150 -0.06 21.07 18.32
CA ASP A 150 -0.27 22.23 17.45
C ASP A 150 -1.56 22.98 17.81
N GLU A 151 -2.59 22.29 18.32
CA GLU A 151 -3.82 22.90 18.83
C GLU A 151 -3.60 23.64 20.16
N ASP A 152 -2.86 23.04 21.11
CA ASP A 152 -2.52 23.68 22.39
C ASP A 152 -1.74 24.98 22.18
N LEU A 153 -0.78 24.99 21.24
CA LEU A 153 0.00 26.18 20.90
C LEU A 153 -0.88 27.30 20.33
N LYS A 154 -1.86 26.96 19.49
CA LYS A 154 -2.80 27.95 18.91
C LYS A 154 -3.82 28.47 19.93
N GLY A 155 -4.21 27.65 20.91
CA GLY A 155 -5.10 28.05 22.00
C GLY A 155 -4.46 29.05 22.96
N ALA A 156 -3.14 28.98 23.16
CA ALA A 156 -2.39 29.92 24.00
C ALA A 156 -2.21 31.32 23.38
N GLU A 157 -2.11 31.42 22.05
CA GLU A 157 -1.96 32.71 21.34
C GLU A 157 -3.30 33.46 21.15
N GLY A 158 -4.45 32.78 21.30
CA GLY A 158 -5.79 33.39 21.20
C GLY A 158 -6.36 33.93 22.53
N GLY A 159 -5.64 33.81 23.64
CA GLY A 159 -6.10 34.14 24.99
C GLY A 159 -5.87 35.59 25.45
N GLY A 160 -5.69 36.53 24.52
CA GLY A 160 -5.26 37.91 24.81
C GLY A 160 -6.17 39.00 24.23
N ASP A 161 -7.48 38.98 24.50
CA ASP A 161 -8.26 40.22 24.69
C ASP A 161 -9.64 39.90 25.30
N ARG A 162 -9.89 40.35 26.54
CA ARG A 162 -11.22 40.28 27.16
C ARG A 162 -11.42 41.43 28.16
N MET A 163 -12.01 42.52 27.67
CA MET A 163 -12.77 43.54 28.41
C MET A 163 -13.75 44.14 27.38
N THR A 164 -15.09 44.13 27.48
CA THR A 164 -16.04 44.10 28.61
C THR A 164 -17.44 43.68 28.13
N GLY A 165 -18.15 42.89 28.96
CA GLY A 165 -19.60 42.99 29.27
C GLY A 165 -20.69 42.83 28.21
N GLN A 166 -21.36 41.67 28.19
CA GLN A 166 -22.81 41.49 28.49
C GLN A 166 -23.24 40.02 28.26
N GLU A 167 -24.14 39.56 29.13
CA GLU A 167 -24.61 38.17 29.34
C GLU A 167 -25.96 37.93 28.61
N PRO A 168 -26.55 36.71 28.60
CA PRO A 168 -26.55 35.82 27.43
C PRO A 168 -27.95 35.62 26.79
N ALA A 169 -27.99 35.18 25.53
CA ALA A 169 -29.21 34.72 24.88
C ALA A 169 -29.11 33.24 24.48
N LEU A 170 -29.95 32.42 25.10
CA LEU A 170 -30.14 30.99 24.87
C LEU A 170 -30.65 30.71 23.44
N ARG A 171 -29.97 29.85 22.66
CA ARG A 171 -30.60 29.02 21.61
C ARG A 171 -29.93 27.64 21.51
N ALA A 172 -30.78 26.62 21.47
CA ALA A 172 -30.50 25.19 21.41
C ALA A 172 -30.08 24.73 19.98
N PRO A 173 -29.64 23.47 19.80
CA PRO A 173 -28.66 23.07 18.78
C PRO A 173 -29.27 22.63 17.45
N GLU A 174 -28.57 22.93 16.34
CA GLU A 174 -28.79 22.26 15.06
C GLU A 174 -27.58 21.41 14.66
N GLN A 175 -27.92 20.23 14.14
CA GLN A 175 -27.04 19.14 13.76
C GLN A 175 -26.10 19.55 12.61
N GLY A 176 -24.79 19.39 12.80
CA GLY A 176 -23.79 19.74 11.78
C GLY A 176 -22.65 18.72 11.76
N LYS A 177 -22.64 17.89 10.71
CA LYS A 177 -21.61 16.88 10.42
C LYS A 177 -20.24 17.55 10.30
N SER A 178 -19.25 16.97 10.98
CA SER A 178 -17.91 17.49 11.18
C SER A 178 -17.17 17.86 9.88
N ALA A 179 -16.65 19.09 9.83
CA ALA A 179 -15.82 19.65 8.76
C ALA A 179 -14.44 18.98 8.57
N VAL A 180 -14.17 17.89 9.30
CA VAL A 180 -12.89 17.16 9.29
C VAL A 180 -12.77 16.25 8.06
N GLU A 181 -13.89 15.72 7.55
CA GLU A 181 -13.88 14.78 6.41
C GLU A 181 -13.57 15.46 5.06
N LYS A 182 -13.92 16.74 4.89
CA LYS A 182 -13.71 17.45 3.61
C LYS A 182 -12.24 17.81 3.35
N LYS A 183 -11.43 18.04 4.38
CA LYS A 183 -10.03 18.46 4.20
C LYS A 183 -9.10 17.31 3.78
N ALA A 184 -9.40 16.07 4.19
CA ALA A 184 -8.55 14.92 3.87
C ALA A 184 -8.69 14.41 2.42
N MET A 185 -9.81 14.70 1.76
CA MET A 185 -10.07 14.31 0.37
C MET A 185 -9.42 15.28 -0.63
N ASP A 186 -9.43 16.59 -0.35
CA ASP A 186 -8.92 17.63 -1.25
C ASP A 186 -7.40 17.59 -1.45
N GLU A 187 -6.64 17.28 -0.38
CA GLU A 187 -5.17 17.21 -0.44
C GLU A 187 -4.66 16.00 -1.23
N ARG A 188 -5.45 14.91 -1.30
CA ARG A 188 -5.10 13.69 -2.02
C ARG A 188 -5.34 13.82 -3.54
N HIS A 189 -6.35 14.60 -3.95
CA HIS A 189 -6.61 14.88 -5.37
C HIS A 189 -5.55 15.79 -6.00
N ARG A 190 -5.01 16.78 -5.27
CA ARG A 190 -3.94 17.65 -5.78
C ARG A 190 -2.65 16.89 -6.14
N LYS A 191 -2.24 15.92 -5.32
CA LYS A 191 -1.00 15.14 -5.59
C LYS A 191 -1.11 14.13 -6.74
N ALA A 192 -2.33 13.75 -7.13
CA ALA A 192 -2.56 12.86 -8.27
C ALA A 192 -2.49 13.63 -9.62
N GLY A 193 -2.95 14.88 -9.66
CA GLY A 193 -2.95 15.71 -10.87
C GLY A 193 -1.54 16.04 -11.39
N GLU A 194 -0.61 16.41 -10.50
CA GLU A 194 0.74 16.84 -10.92
C GLU A 194 1.62 15.71 -11.51
N ARG A 195 1.24 14.44 -11.35
CA ARG A 195 1.99 13.29 -11.90
C ARG A 195 1.47 12.84 -13.28
N GLY A 196 0.27 13.26 -13.68
CA GLY A 196 -0.37 12.89 -14.95
C GLY A 196 0.03 13.75 -16.15
N GLU A 197 0.46 15.00 -15.92
CA GLU A 197 0.70 15.98 -17.00
C GLU A 197 2.11 15.96 -17.64
N ARG A 198 2.99 15.04 -17.27
CA ARG A 198 4.36 14.95 -17.84
C ARG A 198 4.52 13.95 -19.00
N LYS A 199 3.43 13.47 -19.61
CA LYS A 199 3.53 12.38 -20.61
C LYS A 199 2.80 12.61 -21.95
N SER A 200 2.71 13.86 -22.39
CA SER A 200 2.33 14.18 -23.77
C SER A 200 3.15 15.36 -24.27
N GLU A 201 4.26 15.08 -24.96
CA GLU A 201 4.81 15.87 -26.08
C GLU A 201 6.20 15.33 -26.45
N ALA A 202 6.24 14.36 -27.38
CA ALA A 202 7.48 13.93 -28.02
C ALA A 202 7.21 13.34 -29.42
N VAL A 203 6.91 14.21 -30.38
CA VAL A 203 7.11 14.05 -31.84
C VAL A 203 7.19 15.47 -32.39
N GLY A 204 8.17 15.99 -33.14
CA GLY A 204 9.43 15.53 -33.71
C GLY A 204 9.71 16.44 -34.92
N HIS A 205 10.88 17.09 -35.02
CA HIS A 205 11.49 17.39 -36.33
C HIS A 205 12.95 17.88 -36.23
N SER A 206 13.75 17.38 -37.17
CA SER A 206 15.16 17.68 -37.45
C SER A 206 15.36 19.12 -37.95
N HIS A 207 16.52 19.75 -37.69
CA HIS A 207 17.46 20.25 -38.72
C HIS A 207 18.78 20.85 -38.15
N ARG A 208 19.89 20.20 -38.55
CA ARG A 208 21.15 20.75 -39.12
C ARG A 208 22.01 21.82 -38.41
N SER A 209 23.20 21.34 -38.01
CA SER A 209 24.57 21.85 -38.26
C SER A 209 25.06 23.16 -37.62
N ARG A 210 26.14 23.06 -36.82
CA ARG A 210 27.46 23.68 -37.10
C ARG A 210 28.54 23.23 -36.10
N SER A 211 29.50 22.50 -36.64
CA SER A 211 30.94 22.43 -36.32
C SER A 211 31.51 23.13 -35.07
N ARG A 212 32.26 22.36 -34.26
CA ARG A 212 33.63 22.70 -33.78
C ARG A 212 34.24 21.55 -32.96
N SER A 213 35.12 20.77 -33.58
CA SER A 213 36.26 20.11 -32.90
C SER A 213 37.30 21.20 -32.53
N PRO A 214 38.17 21.08 -31.49
CA PRO A 214 39.11 19.96 -31.40
C PRO A 214 39.67 19.54 -30.01
N ARG A 215 40.39 18.40 -30.09
CA ARG A 215 41.60 17.98 -29.34
C ARG A 215 41.47 17.16 -28.06
N ALA A 216 41.83 15.88 -28.25
CA ALA A 216 42.43 14.99 -27.29
C ALA A 216 43.69 15.58 -26.62
N ARG A 217 43.90 15.22 -25.35
CA ARG A 217 45.23 14.80 -24.85
C ARG A 217 45.08 13.64 -23.87
N ARG A 218 45.98 12.69 -24.08
CA ARG A 218 46.19 11.40 -23.41
C ARG A 218 47.55 11.49 -22.73
N SER A 219 47.67 10.91 -21.53
CA SER A 219 48.90 10.52 -20.76
C SER A 219 48.76 10.97 -19.30
N GLY A 220 49.18 10.26 -18.26
CA GLY A 220 49.86 8.98 -18.06
C GLY A 220 49.69 8.59 -16.58
N ALA A 221 49.57 7.30 -16.26
CA ALA A 221 50.65 6.51 -15.65
C ALA A 221 51.38 7.21 -14.47
N TYR A 222 51.06 6.80 -13.23
CA TYR A 222 52.10 6.43 -12.28
C TYR A 222 51.60 5.36 -11.30
N ASP A 223 52.41 4.33 -11.24
CA ASP A 223 52.48 3.23 -10.28
C ASP A 223 52.97 3.76 -8.92
N ARG A 224 52.50 3.18 -7.82
CA ARG A 224 53.33 2.89 -6.63
C ARG A 224 52.59 2.03 -5.61
N ARG A 225 52.96 0.74 -5.62
CA ARG A 225 53.03 -0.12 -4.43
C ARG A 225 53.72 0.60 -3.26
N ARG A 226 53.25 0.39 -2.03
CA ARG A 226 54.14 -0.04 -0.92
C ARG A 226 53.36 -0.71 0.21
N SER A 227 53.77 -1.94 0.49
CA SER A 227 53.42 -2.74 1.65
C SER A 227 54.21 -2.31 2.90
N ARG A 228 53.71 -2.79 4.06
CA ARG A 228 54.35 -2.95 5.38
C ARG A 228 54.33 -1.73 6.33
N SER A 229 53.60 -1.87 7.43
CA SER A 229 54.12 -2.49 8.66
C SER A 229 52.99 -3.22 9.39
#